data_AF-A0A430QSQ5-F1
#
_entry.id   AF-A0A430QSQ5-F1
#
_cell.length_a   1.000
_cell.length_b   1.000
_cell.length_c   1.000
_cell.angle_alpha   90.00
_cell.angle_beta   90.00
_cell.angle_gamma   90.00
#
_symmetry.space_group_name_H-M   'P 1'
#
loop_
_entity.id
_entity.type
_entity.pdbx_description
1 polymer ?
#
loop_
_entity_poly.entity_id
_entity_poly.type
_entity_poly.pdbx_seq_one_letter_code
_entity_poly.pdbx_strand_id
1 'polypeptide(L)'
;SHELSAAKSEFARSDYPKVDSLLEAIRLIRPSVLIGASGQSGAFTRDILRELSTIHKTPIIFVLSNQSNLGECTSQMAYKATEWRCIFVSGSSSEPVRTPDDRLLKPSQGNNCYVFPSLVNALSLAVIRPLTYKLLLTAAK
;
A
#
# COMPACT_ATOMS: atom_id res chain seq x y z
N SER A 1 23.09 -19.03 1.97
CA SER A 1 22.78 -17.58 1.94
C SER A 1 22.04 -17.31 0.64
N HIS A 2 20.79 -16.83 0.69
CA HIS A 2 20.10 -16.45 -0.54
C HIS A 2 20.72 -15.14 -1.05
N GLU A 3 21.32 -15.19 -2.24
CA GLU A 3 21.85 -14.02 -2.94
C GLU A 3 20.68 -13.09 -3.30
N LEU A 4 20.83 -11.80 -3.01
CA LEU A 4 19.81 -10.80 -3.36
C LEU A 4 19.81 -10.57 -4.87
N SER A 5 18.62 -10.48 -5.46
CA SER A 5 18.51 -10.06 -6.86
C SER A 5 18.91 -8.60 -7.00
N ALA A 6 19.41 -8.19 -8.18
CA ALA A 6 19.82 -6.81 -8.46
C ALA A 6 18.74 -5.77 -8.08
N ALA A 7 17.47 -6.06 -8.39
CA ALA A 7 16.34 -5.20 -8.06
C ALA A 7 16.08 -5.05 -6.55
N LYS A 8 16.50 -6.02 -5.72
CA LYS A 8 16.40 -5.94 -4.25
C LYS A 8 17.63 -5.29 -3.64
N SER A 9 18.80 -5.51 -4.24
CA SER A 9 20.08 -4.97 -3.76
C SER A 9 20.08 -3.44 -3.72
N GLU A 10 19.39 -2.77 -4.65
CA GLU A 10 19.25 -1.31 -4.66
C GLU A 10 18.57 -0.75 -3.39
N PHE A 11 17.66 -1.53 -2.79
CA PHE A 11 16.94 -1.13 -1.56
C PHE A 11 17.54 -1.74 -0.28
N ALA A 12 18.61 -2.54 -0.40
CA ALA A 12 19.24 -3.22 0.73
C ALA A 12 20.07 -2.22 1.56
N ARG A 13 19.57 -1.87 2.74
CA ARG A 13 20.25 -0.98 3.69
C ARG A 13 21.10 -1.76 4.67
N SER A 14 22.35 -1.33 4.87
CA SER A 14 23.30 -1.92 5.82
C SER A 14 23.28 -1.27 7.20
N ASP A 15 22.61 -0.12 7.35
CA ASP A 15 22.52 0.65 8.59
C ASP A 15 21.39 0.19 9.53
N TYR A 16 20.68 -0.87 9.17
CA TYR A 16 19.64 -1.50 9.98
C TYR A 16 20.01 -2.95 10.32
N PRO A 17 19.77 -3.41 11.56
CA PRO A 17 19.89 -4.82 11.88
C PRO A 17 18.87 -5.65 11.08
N LYS A 18 19.22 -6.91 10.82
CA LYS A 18 18.26 -7.88 10.28
C LYS A 18 17.14 -8.10 11.31
N VAL A 19 15.90 -8.10 10.83
CA VAL A 19 14.71 -8.43 11.61
C VAL A 19 13.96 -9.58 10.94
N ASP A 20 13.23 -10.37 11.72
CA ASP A 20 12.53 -11.56 11.23
C ASP A 20 11.00 -11.39 11.21
N SER A 21 10.48 -10.24 11.68
CA SER A 21 9.06 -9.91 11.63
C SER A 21 8.76 -8.50 11.10
N LEU A 22 7.58 -8.34 10.49
CA LEU A 22 7.10 -7.04 10.03
C LEU A 22 6.86 -6.05 11.19
N LEU A 23 6.43 -6.55 12.35
CA LEU A 23 6.20 -5.70 13.53
C LEU A 23 7.52 -5.09 14.04
N GLU A 24 8.60 -5.89 14.11
CA GLU A 24 9.93 -5.37 14.45
C GLU A 24 10.43 -4.36 13.43
N ALA A 25 10.24 -4.65 12.13
CA ALA A 25 10.59 -3.72 11.07
C ALA A 25 9.87 -2.37 11.22
N ILE A 26 8.58 -2.38 11.55
CA ILE A 26 7.78 -1.16 11.76
C ILE A 26 8.28 -0.37 12.98
N ARG A 27 8.58 -1.04 14.09
CA ARG A 27 9.12 -0.38 15.30
C ARG A 27 10.46 0.29 15.05
N LEU A 28 11.30 -0.35 14.26
CA LEU A 28 12.65 0.09 13.96
C LEU A 28 12.67 1.21 12.91
N ILE A 29 11.97 1.01 11.78
CA ILE A 29 11.95 1.93 10.64
C ILE A 29 11.01 3.11 10.89
N ARG A 30 9.97 2.91 11.71
CA ARG A 30 8.93 3.90 12.01
C ARG A 30 8.27 4.50 10.75
N PRO A 31 7.82 3.68 9.79
CA PRO A 31 7.34 4.17 8.50
C PRO A 31 6.02 4.94 8.63
N SER A 32 5.86 6.01 7.85
CA SER A 32 4.59 6.75 7.72
C SER A 32 3.62 6.11 6.74
N VAL A 33 4.15 5.33 5.78
CA VAL A 33 3.41 4.63 4.74
C VAL A 33 3.72 3.14 4.81
N LEU A 34 2.69 2.31 4.86
CA LEU A 34 2.81 0.86 4.75
C LEU A 34 2.12 0.38 3.46
N ILE A 35 2.87 -0.27 2.57
CA ILE A 35 2.37 -0.77 1.28
C ILE A 35 2.41 -2.31 1.27
N GLY A 36 1.24 -2.91 1.11
CA GLY A 36 1.04 -4.34 0.93
C GLY A 36 0.93 -4.68 -0.55
N ALA A 37 1.84 -5.51 -1.03
CA ALA A 37 1.84 -6.07 -2.39
C ALA A 37 2.41 -7.50 -2.41
N SER A 38 2.25 -8.24 -1.31
CA SER A 38 2.88 -9.55 -1.10
C SER A 38 2.01 -10.73 -1.53
N GLY A 39 0.72 -10.49 -1.78
CA GLY A 39 -0.29 -11.54 -1.95
C GLY A 39 -0.61 -12.31 -0.67
N GLN A 40 -0.10 -11.88 0.49
CA GLN A 40 -0.32 -12.57 1.76
C GLN A 40 -1.51 -11.97 2.51
N SER A 41 -2.61 -12.72 2.57
CA SER A 41 -3.78 -12.28 3.32
C SER A 41 -3.50 -12.17 4.81
N GLY A 42 -4.01 -11.11 5.44
CA GLY A 42 -3.90 -10.93 6.89
C GLY A 42 -2.50 -10.57 7.40
N ALA A 43 -1.55 -10.25 6.49
CA ALA A 43 -0.20 -9.84 6.86
C ALA A 43 -0.18 -8.58 7.74
N PHE A 44 -1.15 -7.67 7.57
CA PHE A 44 -1.28 -6.47 8.40
C PHE A 44 -2.20 -6.76 9.57
N THR A 45 -1.63 -7.40 10.58
CA THR A 45 -2.35 -7.73 11.82
C THR A 45 -2.77 -6.48 12.59
N ARG A 46 -3.72 -6.63 13.52
CA ARG A 46 -4.17 -5.52 14.38
C ARG A 46 -3.03 -4.87 15.15
N ASP A 47 -2.04 -5.65 15.59
CA ASP A 47 -0.91 -5.13 16.38
C ASP A 47 0.03 -4.30 15.50
N ILE A 48 0.26 -4.73 14.26
CA ILE A 48 0.99 -3.94 13.25
C ILE A 48 0.29 -2.61 12.99
N LEU A 49 -1.02 -2.63 12.79
CA LEU A 49 -1.81 -1.43 12.50
C LEU A 49 -1.86 -0.47 13.70
N ARG A 50 -1.96 -1.00 14.92
CA ARG A 50 -1.88 -0.21 16.15
C ARG A 50 -0.52 0.41 16.33
N GLU A 51 0.57 -0.34 16.12
CA GLU A 51 1.93 0.19 16.22
C GLU A 51 2.15 1.33 15.21
N LEU A 52 1.68 1.21 13.97
CA LEU A 52 1.71 2.33 13.03
C LEU A 52 0.96 3.56 13.54
N SER A 53 -0.18 3.33 14.20
CA SER A 53 -1.03 4.39 14.77
C SER A 53 -0.42 5.10 15.99
N THR A 54 0.45 4.43 16.74
CA THR A 54 1.21 5.05 17.85
C THR A 54 2.41 5.85 17.34
N ILE A 55 3.00 5.42 16.22
CA ILE A 55 4.15 6.09 15.61
C ILE A 55 3.70 7.36 14.87
N HIS A 56 2.58 7.30 14.14
CA HIS A 56 2.09 8.39 13.30
C HIS A 56 0.63 8.74 13.56
N LYS A 57 0.32 10.04 13.63
CA LYS A 57 -1.04 10.56 13.83
C LYS A 57 -2.01 10.17 12.71
N THR A 58 -1.53 10.04 11.48
CA THR A 58 -2.34 9.69 10.30
C THR A 58 -1.52 8.73 9.43
N PRO A 59 -1.48 7.43 9.78
CA PRO A 59 -0.72 6.46 8.99
C PRO A 59 -1.40 6.22 7.64
N ILE A 60 -0.60 6.00 6.59
CA ILE A 60 -1.08 5.69 5.24
C ILE A 60 -0.90 4.20 5.00
N ILE A 61 -1.99 3.51 4.65
CA ILE A 61 -2.01 2.05 4.50
C ILE A 61 -2.55 1.69 3.12
N PHE A 62 -1.71 1.05 2.32
CA PHE A 62 -2.04 0.57 0.97
C PHE A 62 -2.13 -0.97 1.02
N VAL A 63 -3.26 -1.51 0.56
CA VAL A 63 -3.54 -2.94 0.47
C VAL A 63 -3.78 -3.28 -1.00
N LEU A 64 -2.72 -3.57 -1.76
CA LEU A 64 -2.78 -3.67 -3.22
C LEU A 64 -2.90 -5.10 -3.74
N SER A 65 -2.86 -6.11 -2.87
CA SER A 65 -3.05 -7.50 -3.26
C SER A 65 -4.49 -7.75 -3.75
N ASN A 66 -4.62 -8.21 -4.99
CA ASN A 66 -5.90 -8.33 -5.71
C ASN A 66 -6.70 -9.62 -5.39
N GLN A 67 -6.87 -9.94 -4.11
CA GLN A 67 -7.85 -10.95 -3.69
C GLN A 67 -9.07 -10.26 -3.10
N SER A 68 -10.22 -10.44 -3.74
CA SER A 68 -11.44 -9.63 -3.58
C SER A 68 -11.98 -9.49 -2.16
N ASN A 69 -11.54 -10.32 -1.19
CA ASN A 69 -11.91 -10.23 0.22
C ASN A 69 -10.77 -10.50 1.21
N LEU A 70 -9.52 -10.61 0.73
CA LEU A 70 -8.40 -11.20 1.49
C LEU A 70 -7.06 -10.48 1.21
N GLY A 71 -7.07 -9.16 1.07
CA GLY A 71 -5.82 -8.38 1.07
C GLY A 71 -5.03 -8.51 2.39
N GLU A 72 -3.95 -7.74 2.51
CA GLU A 72 -3.13 -7.70 3.72
C GLU A 72 -3.93 -7.35 4.99
N CYS A 73 -4.98 -6.53 4.88
CA CYS A 73 -6.04 -6.38 5.89
C CYS A 73 -7.33 -5.80 5.28
N THR A 74 -8.42 -5.78 6.06
CA THR A 74 -9.68 -5.12 5.65
C THR A 74 -9.68 -3.64 6.04
N SER A 75 -10.40 -2.82 5.26
CA SER A 75 -10.58 -1.39 5.54
C SER A 75 -11.12 -1.14 6.95
N GLN A 76 -12.12 -1.92 7.37
CA GLN A 76 -12.70 -1.76 8.70
C GLN A 76 -11.74 -2.14 9.84
N MET A 77 -10.89 -3.14 9.63
CA MET A 77 -9.85 -3.46 10.61
C MET A 77 -8.81 -2.34 10.70
N ALA A 78 -8.34 -1.82 9.56
CA ALA A 78 -7.39 -0.72 9.49
C ALA A 78 -7.93 0.54 10.18
N TYR A 79 -9.16 0.95 9.86
CA TYR A 79 -9.78 2.11 10.51
C TYR A 79 -9.94 1.89 12.01
N LYS A 80 -10.48 0.75 12.47
CA LYS A 80 -10.64 0.50 13.91
C LYS A 80 -9.32 0.47 14.66
N ALA A 81 -8.29 -0.18 14.11
CA ALA A 81 -6.98 -0.31 14.74
C ALA A 81 -6.22 1.02 14.80
N THR A 82 -6.55 1.96 13.91
CA THR A 82 -5.92 3.29 13.83
C THR A 82 -6.82 4.39 14.36
N GLU A 83 -7.83 4.04 15.17
CA GLU A 83 -8.78 5.00 15.78
C GLU A 83 -9.46 5.91 14.74
N TRP A 84 -9.76 5.34 13.58
CA TRP A 84 -10.44 6.01 12.46
C TRP A 84 -9.61 7.13 11.81
N ARG A 85 -8.29 7.14 12.03
CA ARG A 85 -7.37 8.19 11.55
C ARG A 85 -6.60 7.83 10.28
N CYS A 86 -6.47 6.55 9.92
CA CYS A 86 -5.64 6.19 8.76
C CYS A 86 -6.22 6.64 7.44
N ILE A 87 -5.33 6.89 6.47
CA ILE A 87 -5.69 6.94 5.06
C ILE A 87 -5.55 5.52 4.52
N PHE A 88 -6.65 4.94 4.04
CA PHE A 88 -6.68 3.57 3.55
C PHE A 88 -6.94 3.53 2.04
N VAL A 89 -6.08 2.81 1.32
CA VAL A 89 -6.15 2.60 -0.14
C VAL A 89 -6.14 1.11 -0.42
N SER A 90 -7.06 0.62 -1.24
CA SER A 90 -7.17 -0.79 -1.63
C SER A 90 -7.01 -0.99 -3.14
N GLY A 91 -6.40 -2.08 -3.58
CA GLY A 91 -6.38 -2.47 -4.99
C GLY A 91 -7.74 -2.92 -5.52
N SER A 92 -8.58 -3.46 -4.62
CA SER A 92 -9.94 -3.92 -4.93
C SER A 92 -11.00 -3.00 -4.35
N SER A 93 -12.22 -3.07 -4.88
CA SER A 93 -13.38 -2.37 -4.28
C SER A 93 -13.51 -2.74 -2.80
N SER A 94 -13.88 -1.77 -1.97
CA SER A 94 -14.06 -1.95 -0.54
C SER A 94 -15.30 -1.21 -0.09
N GLU A 95 -16.11 -1.87 0.73
CA GLU A 95 -17.32 -1.27 1.26
C GLU A 95 -17.01 -0.05 2.14
N PRO A 96 -17.84 1.01 2.08
CA PRO A 96 -17.77 2.13 3.00
C PRO A 96 -17.93 1.67 4.46
N VAL A 97 -17.23 2.36 5.37
CA VAL A 97 -17.24 2.03 6.81
C VAL A 97 -17.79 3.22 7.59
N ARG A 98 -18.84 2.99 8.39
CA ARG A 98 -19.36 4.00 9.33
C ARG A 98 -18.55 4.01 10.63
N THR A 99 -18.21 5.21 11.09
CA THR A 99 -17.57 5.44 12.40
C THR A 99 -18.62 5.54 13.52
N PRO A 100 -18.22 5.47 14.80
CA PRO A 100 -19.14 5.65 15.94
C PRO A 100 -19.80 7.03 15.99
N ASP A 101 -19.17 8.05 15.40
CA ASP A 101 -19.71 9.41 15.24
C ASP A 101 -20.43 9.63 13.91
N ASP A 102 -20.90 8.55 13.27
CA ASP A 102 -21.71 8.50 12.05
C ASP A 102 -21.07 9.10 10.77
N ARG A 103 -19.74 9.29 10.77
CA ARG A 103 -19.02 9.62 9.54
C ARG A 103 -18.89 8.39 8.65
N LEU A 104 -19.08 8.58 7.35
CA LEU A 104 -18.91 7.53 6.35
C LEU A 104 -17.52 7.62 5.72
N LEU A 105 -16.63 6.70 6.09
CA LEU A 105 -15.30 6.58 5.49
C LEU A 105 -15.39 5.72 4.22
N LYS A 106 -14.95 6.28 3.10
CA LYS A 106 -14.90 5.59 1.80
C LYS A 106 -13.45 5.26 1.46
N PRO A 107 -13.03 3.98 1.57
CA PRO A 107 -11.72 3.54 1.08
C PRO A 107 -11.46 4.02 -0.35
N SER A 108 -10.27 4.56 -0.61
CA SER A 108 -9.86 4.87 -1.98
C SER A 108 -9.43 3.59 -2.69
N GLN A 109 -9.64 3.52 -4.00
CA GLN A 109 -9.13 2.41 -4.81
C GLN A 109 -7.85 2.83 -5.55
N GLY A 110 -6.73 2.18 -5.24
CA GLY A 110 -5.46 2.35 -5.92
C GLY A 110 -5.23 1.18 -6.87
N ASN A 111 -5.79 1.25 -8.07
CA ASN A 111 -5.71 0.18 -9.07
C ASN A 111 -5.13 0.68 -10.40
N ASN A 112 -4.39 -0.18 -11.08
CA ASN A 112 -3.76 0.10 -12.36
C ASN A 112 -4.77 0.48 -13.47
N CYS A 113 -6.06 0.14 -13.28
CA CYS A 113 -7.15 0.53 -14.18
C CYS A 113 -7.30 2.04 -14.34
N TYR A 114 -6.82 2.85 -13.39
CA TYR A 114 -6.81 4.31 -13.51
C TYR A 114 -5.72 4.83 -14.46
N VAL A 115 -4.71 4.00 -14.79
CA VAL A 115 -3.56 4.41 -15.61
C VAL A 115 -3.57 3.73 -16.98
N PHE A 116 -3.71 2.40 -17.01
CA PHE A 116 -3.50 1.61 -18.23
C PHE A 116 -4.38 2.01 -19.42
N PRO A 117 -5.70 2.23 -19.28
CA PRO A 117 -6.55 2.56 -20.42
C PRO A 117 -6.12 3.85 -21.13
N SER A 118 -5.91 4.93 -20.35
CA SER A 118 -5.52 6.23 -20.87
C SER A 118 -4.10 6.24 -21.43
N LEU A 119 -3.16 5.59 -20.72
CA LEU A 119 -1.77 5.48 -21.16
C LEU A 119 -1.67 4.73 -22.49
N VAL A 120 -2.30 3.57 -22.61
CA VAL A 120 -2.27 2.78 -23.85
C VAL A 120 -2.93 3.53 -25.00
N ASN A 121 -4.04 4.21 -24.76
CA ASN A 121 -4.69 5.03 -25.78
C ASN A 121 -3.77 6.17 -26.27
N ALA A 122 -3.13 6.89 -25.35
CA ALA A 122 -2.19 7.97 -25.69
C ALA A 122 -0.99 7.47 -26.50
N LEU A 123 -0.38 6.35 -26.09
CA LEU A 123 0.73 5.73 -26.82
C LEU A 123 0.32 5.30 -28.24
N SER A 124 -0.92 4.80 -28.39
CA SER A 124 -1.45 4.33 -29.67
C SER A 124 -1.72 5.48 -30.64
N LEU A 125 -2.42 6.52 -30.18
CA LEU A 125 -2.77 7.68 -31.01
C LEU A 125 -1.54 8.51 -31.42
N ALA A 126 -0.56 8.64 -30.53
CA ALA A 126 0.66 9.41 -30.79
C ALA A 126 1.81 8.56 -31.34
N VAL A 127 1.60 7.25 -31.54
CA VAL A 127 2.61 6.30 -32.06
C VAL A 127 3.92 6.35 -31.25
N ILE A 128 3.81 6.50 -29.92
CA ILE A 128 4.97 6.66 -29.04
C ILE A 128 5.60 5.29 -28.76
N ARG A 129 6.87 5.13 -29.15
CA ARG A 129 7.71 3.95 -28.82
C ARG A 129 9.18 4.39 -28.65
N PRO A 130 9.90 3.95 -27.60
CA PRO A 130 9.50 3.04 -26.52
C PRO A 130 8.74 3.73 -25.38
N LEU A 131 8.01 2.95 -24.57
CA LEU A 131 7.49 3.41 -23.27
C LEU A 131 8.65 3.69 -22.32
N THR A 132 8.71 4.90 -21.76
CA THR A 132 9.76 5.32 -20.82
C THR A 132 9.20 5.52 -19.41
N TYR A 133 10.07 5.42 -18.39
CA TYR A 133 9.70 5.74 -17.00
C TYR A 133 9.13 7.14 -16.83
N LYS A 134 9.59 8.12 -17.62
CA LYS A 134 9.07 9.49 -17.59
C LYS A 134 7.59 9.55 -17.97
N LEU A 135 7.13 8.71 -18.90
CA LEU A 135 5.72 8.64 -19.28
C LEU A 135 4.88 8.04 -18.15
N LEU A 136 5.36 6.98 -17.49
CA LEU A 136 4.69 6.41 -16.32
C LEU A 136 4.59 7.41 -15.16
N LEU A 137 5.68 8.13 -14.87
CA LEU A 137 5.70 9.18 -13.84
C LEU A 137 4.78 10.34 -14.19
N THR A 138 4.63 10.66 -15.48
CA THR A 138 3.72 11.72 -15.93
C THR A 138 2.26 11.28 -15.78
N ALA A 139 1.95 10.01 -16.05
CA ALA A 139 0.61 9.47 -15.87
C ALA A 139 0.17 9.34 -14.40
N ALA A 140 1.11 9.37 -13.46
CA ALA A 140 0.85 9.33 -12.02
C ALA A 140 0.63 10.72 -11.38
N LYS A 141 0.88 11.81 -12.11
CA LYS A 141 0.68 13.19 -11.66
C LYS A 141 -0.74 13.65 -11.91
#